data_AF-A0A3A6N6Z0-F1
#
_entry.id   AF-A0A3A6N6Z0-F1
#
_cell.length_a   1.000
_cell.length_b   1.000
_cell.length_c   1.000
_cell.angle_alpha   90.00
_cell.angle_beta   90.00
_cell.angle_gamma   90.00
#
_symmetry.space_group_name_H-M   'P 1'
#
loop_
_entity.id
_entity.type
_entity.pdbx_description
1 polymer ?
#
loop_
_entity_poly.entity_id
_entity_poly.type
_entity_poly.pdbx_seq_one_letter_code
_entity_poly.pdbx_strand_id
1 'polypeptide(L)'
;MDQEITHGICSLCAIKFTGTAPRKLKDLLDIISEPVLLVDGLGVVKAANESGLKLLGKDLTAVENLRGGEVFECTYANLPGGCGHTVHCMTCAIRNILMDTLAQGHGYSRVPAFQKIRTPTGERIMRYYISTERIGDRILLRIDDVVDRVTA
;
A
#
# COMPACT_ATOMS: atom_id res chain seq x y z
N MET A 1 -32.72 24.16 29.04
CA MET A 1 -31.63 24.21 30.03
C MET A 1 -31.88 23.02 30.94
N ASP A 2 -31.09 21.95 30.91
CA ASP A 2 -29.64 21.88 30.72
C ASP A 2 -29.21 20.64 29.92
N GLN A 3 -28.27 20.83 29.00
CA GLN A 3 -27.57 19.72 28.36
C GLN A 3 -26.60 19.13 29.38
N GLU A 4 -26.75 17.85 29.69
CA GLU A 4 -25.71 17.09 30.39
C GLU A 4 -24.48 16.96 29.49
N ILE A 5 -23.63 17.99 29.52
CA ILE A 5 -22.28 17.92 28.99
C ILE A 5 -21.46 17.15 30.04
N THR A 6 -21.08 15.92 29.71
CA THR A 6 -20.08 15.15 30.46
C THR A 6 -18.72 15.86 30.32
N HIS A 7 -18.28 16.52 31.40
CA HIS A 7 -17.09 17.37 31.44
C HIS A 7 -15.76 16.61 31.64
N GLY A 8 -15.72 15.30 31.41
CA GLY A 8 -14.46 14.58 31.49
C GLY A 8 -14.62 13.07 31.53
N ILE A 9 -13.66 12.39 30.91
CA ILE A 9 -13.50 10.95 31.05
C ILE A 9 -12.96 10.69 32.46
N CYS A 10 -13.56 9.74 33.20
CA CYS A 10 -13.07 9.40 34.54
C CYS A 10 -11.69 8.72 34.46
N SER A 11 -10.91 8.73 35.53
CA SER A 11 -9.56 8.16 35.55
C SER A 11 -9.50 6.69 35.11
N LEU A 12 -10.53 5.90 35.44
CA LEU A 12 -10.65 4.50 35.00
C LEU A 12 -10.96 4.38 33.51
N CYS A 13 -11.82 5.24 32.96
CA CYS A 13 -12.09 5.32 31.54
C CYS A 13 -10.87 5.86 30.78
N ALA A 14 -10.14 6.82 31.34
CA ALA A 14 -8.89 7.34 30.81
C ALA A 14 -7.87 6.22 30.72
N ILE A 15 -7.67 5.44 31.79
CA ILE A 15 -6.77 4.27 31.80
C ILE A 15 -7.20 3.20 30.79
N LYS A 16 -8.51 2.96 30.59
CA LYS A 16 -8.99 2.06 29.54
C LYS A 16 -8.78 2.61 28.13
N PHE A 17 -8.87 3.93 27.94
CA PHE A 17 -8.65 4.61 26.67
C PHE A 17 -7.15 4.70 26.31
N THR A 18 -6.31 5.02 27.29
CA THR A 18 -4.84 5.06 27.16
C THR A 18 -4.21 3.68 27.24
N GLY A 19 -4.95 2.70 27.73
CA GLY A 19 -4.58 1.29 27.85
C GLY A 19 -4.88 0.49 26.58
N THR A 20 -5.03 1.13 25.42
CA THR A 20 -4.92 0.40 24.15
C THR A 20 -3.56 -0.26 24.12
N ALA A 21 -3.54 -1.57 24.37
CA ALA A 21 -2.39 -2.40 24.03
C ALA A 21 -1.93 -2.03 22.61
N PRO A 22 -0.61 -2.00 22.33
CA PRO A 22 -0.12 -1.69 21.01
C PRO A 22 -0.82 -2.62 20.00
N ARG A 23 -1.74 -2.06 19.20
CA ARG A 23 -2.38 -2.81 18.12
C ARG A 23 -1.28 -3.18 17.15
N LYS A 24 -1.28 -4.42 16.67
CA LYS A 24 -0.34 -4.77 15.60
C LYS A 24 -0.69 -3.89 14.42
N LEU A 25 0.31 -3.38 13.71
CA LEU A 25 0.11 -2.54 12.54
C LEU A 25 -0.86 -3.17 11.54
N LYS A 26 -0.80 -4.49 11.37
CA LYS A 26 -1.73 -5.25 10.52
C LYS A 26 -3.19 -5.05 10.94
N ASP A 27 -3.50 -5.15 12.24
CA ASP A 27 -4.86 -5.01 12.77
C ASP A 27 -5.44 -3.61 12.49
N LEU A 28 -4.59 -2.58 12.39
CA LEU A 28 -5.00 -1.23 12.01
C LEU A 28 -5.29 -1.15 10.51
N LEU A 29 -4.45 -1.76 9.67
CA LEU A 29 -4.64 -1.78 8.22
C LEU A 29 -5.87 -2.60 7.81
N ASP A 30 -6.19 -3.67 8.55
CA ASP A 30 -7.36 -4.53 8.31
C ASP A 30 -8.71 -3.82 8.58
N ILE A 31 -8.71 -2.63 9.18
CA ILE A 31 -9.91 -1.78 9.29
C ILE A 31 -10.32 -1.24 7.91
N ILE A 32 -9.37 -1.12 6.98
CA ILE A 32 -9.61 -0.65 5.62
C ILE A 32 -10.08 -1.82 4.76
N SER A 33 -11.24 -1.68 4.13
CA SER A 33 -11.82 -2.72 3.26
C SER A 33 -11.03 -2.93 1.97
N GLU A 34 -10.51 -1.85 1.40
CA GLU A 34 -9.76 -1.89 0.15
C GLU A 34 -8.37 -2.51 0.36
N PRO A 35 -7.78 -3.10 -0.69
CA PRO A 35 -6.40 -3.56 -0.66
C PRO A 35 -5.44 -2.41 -0.34
N VAL A 36 -4.69 -2.52 0.76
CA VAL A 36 -3.68 -1.53 1.15
C VAL A 36 -2.32 -2.17 1.44
N LEU A 37 -1.27 -1.44 1.09
CA LEU A 37 0.12 -1.74 1.40
C LEU A 37 0.75 -0.51 2.07
N LEU A 38 1.55 -0.74 3.10
CA LEU A 38 2.41 0.28 3.68
C LEU A 38 3.80 0.16 3.05
N VAL A 39 4.29 1.24 2.46
CA VAL A 39 5.55 1.28 1.71
C VAL A 39 6.49 2.28 2.36
N ASP A 40 7.76 1.95 2.53
CA ASP A 40 8.77 2.90 3.02
C ASP A 40 9.31 3.82 1.91
N GLY A 41 10.15 4.78 2.30
CA GLY A 41 10.73 5.74 1.36
C GLY A 41 11.66 5.15 0.29
N LEU A 42 12.05 3.88 0.41
CA LEU A 42 12.84 3.17 -0.60
C LEU A 42 11.97 2.34 -1.55
N GLY A 43 10.64 2.36 -1.37
CA GLY A 43 9.69 1.58 -2.15
C GLY A 43 9.57 0.13 -1.66
N VAL A 44 9.97 -0.16 -0.42
CA VAL A 44 9.90 -1.49 0.20
C VAL A 44 8.60 -1.62 0.98
N VAL A 45 7.88 -2.71 0.74
CA VAL A 45 6.63 -3.03 1.43
C VAL A 45 6.94 -3.46 2.86
N LYS A 46 6.29 -2.83 3.84
CA LYS A 46 6.45 -3.09 5.28
C LYS A 46 5.25 -3.79 5.90
N ALA A 47 4.08 -3.67 5.28
CA ALA A 47 2.88 -4.36 5.70
C ALA A 47 1.85 -4.34 4.57
N ALA A 48 0.86 -5.22 4.65
CA ALA A 48 -0.35 -5.19 3.85
C ALA A 48 -1.53 -5.66 4.70
N ASN A 49 -2.74 -5.18 4.41
CA ASN A 49 -3.95 -5.73 5.00
C ASN A 49 -4.33 -7.07 4.33
N GLU A 50 -5.31 -7.76 4.91
CA GLU A 50 -5.82 -9.02 4.37
C GLU A 50 -6.35 -8.89 2.94
N SER A 51 -7.04 -7.79 2.63
CA SER A 51 -7.54 -7.49 1.28
C SER A 51 -6.39 -7.37 0.26
N GLY A 52 -5.29 -6.70 0.64
CA GLY A 52 -4.04 -6.59 -0.12
C GLY A 52 -3.38 -7.93 -0.40
N LEU A 53 -3.21 -8.73 0.64
CA LEU A 53 -2.63 -10.07 0.54
C LEU A 53 -3.46 -10.98 -0.36
N LYS A 54 -4.79 -10.94 -0.21
CA LYS A 54 -5.74 -11.69 -1.04
C LYS A 54 -5.68 -11.28 -2.50
N LEU A 55 -5.62 -9.98 -2.78
CA LEU A 55 -5.48 -9.46 -4.14
C LEU A 55 -4.18 -9.93 -4.80
N LEU A 56 -3.08 -9.96 -4.05
CA LEU A 56 -1.78 -10.42 -4.53
C LEU A 56 -1.67 -11.94 -4.62
N GLY A 57 -2.56 -12.70 -3.98
CA GLY A 57 -2.45 -14.15 -3.84
C GLY A 57 -1.22 -14.57 -3.03
N LYS A 58 -0.81 -13.75 -2.05
CA LYS A 58 0.42 -13.91 -1.26
C LYS A 58 0.13 -13.83 0.23
N ASP A 59 0.98 -14.44 1.05
CA ASP A 59 1.01 -14.18 2.49
C ASP A 59 1.92 -12.98 2.84
N LEU A 60 1.90 -12.55 4.10
CA LEU A 60 2.71 -11.40 4.54
C LEU A 60 4.22 -11.66 4.35
N THR A 61 4.68 -12.88 4.61
CA THR A 61 6.10 -13.24 4.48
C THR A 61 6.61 -13.18 3.04
N ALA A 62 5.71 -13.36 2.06
CA ALA A 62 6.00 -13.23 0.63
C ALA A 62 5.88 -11.80 0.09
N VAL A 63 5.56 -10.80 0.93
CA VAL A 63 5.48 -9.39 0.52
C VAL A 63 6.34 -8.46 1.37
N GLU A 64 6.53 -8.78 2.66
CA GLU A 64 7.26 -7.94 3.59
C GLU A 64 8.74 -7.87 3.22
N ASN A 65 9.32 -6.67 3.33
CA ASN A 65 10.71 -6.36 3.00
C ASN A 65 11.10 -6.58 1.53
N LEU A 66 10.12 -6.73 0.64
CA LEU A 66 10.31 -6.73 -0.81
C LEU A 66 9.93 -5.38 -1.41
N ARG A 67 10.56 -5.02 -2.52
CA ARG A 67 10.20 -3.83 -3.29
C ARG A 67 8.89 -4.05 -4.03
N GLY A 68 8.15 -2.98 -4.27
CA GLY A 68 6.83 -3.06 -4.92
C GLY A 68 6.82 -3.90 -6.20
N GLY A 69 7.80 -3.76 -7.08
CA GLY A 69 7.88 -4.55 -8.32
C GLY A 69 8.02 -6.06 -8.08
N GLU A 70 8.67 -6.50 -7.01
CA GLU A 70 8.76 -7.92 -6.63
C GLU A 70 7.44 -8.41 -6.04
N VAL A 71 6.79 -7.56 -5.23
CA VAL A 71 5.47 -7.85 -4.65
C VAL A 71 4.40 -7.99 -5.73
N PHE A 72 4.39 -7.10 -6.72
CA PHE A 72 3.40 -7.07 -7.81
C PHE A 72 3.81 -7.89 -9.05
N GLU A 73 4.84 -8.75 -8.96
CA GLU A 73 5.30 -9.60 -10.06
C GLU A 73 5.68 -8.83 -11.34
N CYS A 74 6.19 -7.61 -11.20
CA CYS A 74 6.65 -6.80 -12.32
C CYS A 74 7.68 -7.57 -13.17
N THR A 75 7.43 -7.71 -14.47
CA THR A 75 8.37 -8.33 -15.42
C THR A 75 9.78 -7.74 -15.27
N TYR A 76 9.87 -6.43 -15.07
CA TYR A 76 11.14 -5.69 -15.01
C TYR A 76 11.85 -5.78 -13.66
N ALA A 77 11.20 -6.26 -12.59
CA ALA A 77 11.83 -6.38 -11.28
C ALA A 77 12.95 -7.44 -11.23
N ASN A 78 12.96 -8.37 -12.17
CA ASN A 78 13.99 -9.42 -12.27
C ASN A 78 15.19 -9.03 -13.16
N LEU A 79 15.16 -7.85 -13.78
CA LEU A 79 16.32 -7.36 -14.53
C LEU A 79 17.44 -6.92 -13.58
N PRO A 80 18.70 -6.86 -14.04
CA PRO A 80 19.79 -6.31 -13.25
C PRO A 80 19.44 -4.94 -12.63
N GLY A 81 19.67 -4.80 -11.32
CA GLY A 81 19.32 -3.62 -10.52
C GLY A 81 17.94 -3.69 -9.84
N GLY A 82 17.02 -4.50 -10.36
CA GLY A 82 15.72 -4.76 -9.76
C GLY A 82 14.75 -3.58 -9.76
N CYS A 83 13.66 -3.73 -9.01
CA CYS A 83 12.61 -2.72 -8.96
C CYS A 83 13.14 -1.35 -8.47
N GLY A 84 12.85 -0.30 -9.22
CA GLY A 84 13.27 1.07 -8.93
C GLY A 84 14.56 1.50 -9.63
N HIS A 85 15.29 0.57 -10.25
CA HIS A 85 16.62 0.84 -10.83
C HIS A 85 16.76 0.45 -12.31
N THR A 86 15.68 0.00 -12.96
CA THR A 86 15.69 -0.26 -14.41
C THR A 86 15.23 0.96 -15.21
N VAL A 87 15.51 0.98 -16.51
CA VAL A 87 15.02 2.02 -17.42
C VAL A 87 13.49 2.12 -17.44
N HIS A 88 12.78 1.01 -17.20
CA HIS A 88 11.31 0.96 -17.13
C HIS A 88 10.76 1.66 -15.88
N CYS A 89 11.58 1.80 -14.84
CA CYS A 89 11.16 2.47 -13.62
C CYS A 89 11.04 3.99 -13.79
N MET A 90 11.66 4.59 -14.81
CA MET A 90 11.57 6.03 -15.10
C MET A 90 10.14 6.46 -15.45
N THR A 91 9.38 5.58 -16.10
CA THR A 91 8.00 5.82 -16.53
C THR A 91 6.99 5.01 -15.72
N CYS A 92 7.40 4.42 -14.59
CA CYS A 92 6.51 3.62 -13.76
C CYS A 92 5.60 4.55 -12.94
N ALA A 93 4.31 4.62 -13.31
CA ALA A 93 3.33 5.47 -12.63
C ALA A 93 3.26 5.19 -11.12
N ILE A 94 3.19 3.91 -10.71
CA ILE A 94 3.17 3.51 -9.29
C ILE A 94 4.37 4.10 -8.55
N ARG A 95 5.59 3.89 -9.07
CA ARG A 95 6.81 4.42 -8.47
C ARG A 95 6.79 5.94 -8.41
N ASN A 96 6.49 6.60 -9.53
CA ASN A 96 6.57 8.05 -9.62
C ASN A 96 5.61 8.72 -8.65
N ILE A 97 4.39 8.20 -8.51
CA ILE A 97 3.38 8.71 -7.58
C ILE A 97 3.78 8.46 -6.12
N LEU A 98 4.31 7.27 -5.80
CA LEU A 98 4.83 6.97 -4.46
C LEU A 98 5.95 7.96 -4.08
N MET A 99 6.94 8.13 -4.96
CA MET A 99 8.08 9.01 -4.70
C MET A 99 7.65 10.48 -4.60
N ASP A 100 6.72 10.91 -5.45
CA ASP A 100 6.20 12.27 -5.40
C ASP A 100 5.37 12.52 -4.12
N THR A 101 4.52 11.57 -3.72
CA THR A 101 3.78 11.62 -2.45
C THR A 101 4.72 11.78 -1.25
N LEU A 102 5.84 11.08 -1.26
CA LEU A 102 6.84 11.20 -0.19
C LEU A 102 7.53 12.57 -0.21
N ALA A 103 7.94 13.03 -1.39
CA ALA A 103 8.68 14.27 -1.57
C ALA A 103 7.83 15.52 -1.28
N GLN A 104 6.61 15.58 -1.83
CA GLN A 104 5.71 16.73 -1.71
C GLN A 104 4.80 16.64 -0.49
N GLY A 105 4.56 15.44 0.03
CA GLY A 105 3.67 15.20 1.16
C GLY A 105 2.18 15.24 0.83
N HIS A 106 1.80 15.54 -0.41
CA HIS A 106 0.39 15.45 -0.81
C HIS A 106 0.06 14.04 -1.32
N GLY A 107 -1.13 13.57 -0.97
CA GLY A 107 -1.66 12.32 -1.50
C GLY A 107 -2.16 12.46 -2.94
N TYR A 108 -2.34 11.32 -3.59
CA TYR A 108 -3.01 11.20 -4.88
C TYR A 108 -4.18 10.24 -4.76
N SER A 109 -5.22 10.46 -5.57
CA SER A 109 -6.38 9.56 -5.59
C SER A 109 -6.65 8.99 -6.97
N ARG A 110 -6.89 7.68 -7.01
CA ARG A 110 -7.39 6.92 -8.16
C ARG A 110 -6.60 7.16 -9.45
N VAL A 111 -5.28 7.23 -9.34
CA VAL A 111 -4.39 7.44 -10.48
C VAL A 111 -4.21 6.13 -11.24
N PRO A 112 -4.39 6.10 -12.57
CA PRO A 112 -4.21 4.90 -13.35
C PRO A 112 -2.72 4.54 -13.45
N ALA A 113 -2.41 3.27 -13.24
CA ALA A 113 -1.08 2.72 -13.42
C ALA A 113 -1.13 1.40 -14.18
N PHE A 114 -0.24 1.25 -15.16
CA PHE A 114 -0.11 0.03 -15.94
C PHE A 114 1.13 -0.72 -15.51
N GLN A 115 1.00 -2.03 -15.35
CA GLN A 115 2.10 -2.89 -14.98
C GLN A 115 2.09 -4.16 -15.82
N LYS A 116 3.24 -4.46 -16.41
CA LYS A 116 3.46 -5.76 -17.03
C LYS A 116 3.87 -6.73 -15.92
N ILE A 117 3.03 -7.72 -15.66
CA ILE A 117 3.26 -8.73 -14.63
C ILE A 117 3.62 -10.08 -15.25
N ARG A 118 4.42 -10.86 -14.54
CA ARG A 118 4.70 -12.26 -14.87
C ARG A 118 3.65 -13.15 -14.21
N THR A 119 3.11 -14.09 -14.96
CA THR A 119 2.21 -15.13 -14.46
C THR A 119 2.73 -16.51 -14.88
N PRO A 120 2.26 -17.61 -14.27
CA PRO A 120 2.59 -18.96 -14.74
C PRO A 120 2.25 -19.21 -16.22
N THR A 121 1.27 -18.47 -16.76
CA THR A 121 0.81 -18.56 -18.15
C THR A 121 1.52 -17.60 -19.11
N GLY A 122 2.52 -16.85 -18.66
CA GLY A 122 3.20 -15.81 -19.43
C GLY A 122 2.97 -14.40 -18.88
N GLU A 123 3.33 -13.38 -19.65
CA GLU A 123 3.22 -11.99 -19.22
C GLU A 123 1.83 -11.41 -19.50
N ARG A 124 1.35 -10.54 -18.62
CA ARG A 124 0.05 -9.85 -18.74
C ARG A 124 0.17 -8.38 -18.38
N ILE A 125 -0.73 -7.53 -18.89
CA ILE A 125 -0.78 -6.12 -18.51
C ILE A 125 -1.95 -5.89 -17.56
N MET A 126 -1.62 -5.56 -16.32
CA MET A 126 -2.59 -5.14 -15.32
C MET A 126 -2.75 -3.62 -15.37
N ARG A 127 -4.00 -3.16 -15.30
CA ARG A 127 -4.31 -1.75 -15.03
C ARG A 127 -4.82 -1.64 -13.61
N TYR A 128 -4.06 -0.93 -12.78
CA TYR A 128 -4.46 -0.55 -11.43
C TYR A 128 -4.98 0.87 -11.42
N TYR A 129 -5.89 1.17 -10.51
CA TYR A 129 -6.14 2.52 -10.02
C TYR A 129 -5.64 2.60 -8.60
N ILE A 130 -4.75 3.54 -8.31
CA ILE A 130 -4.09 3.63 -7.01
C ILE A 130 -4.31 4.99 -6.35
N SER A 131 -4.46 4.95 -5.04
CA SER A 131 -4.42 6.12 -4.17
C SER A 131 -3.23 6.02 -3.24
N THR A 132 -2.66 7.17 -2.88
CA THR A 132 -1.48 7.25 -2.02
C THR A 132 -1.66 8.35 -0.99
N GLU A 133 -1.20 8.09 0.23
CA GLU A 133 -1.19 9.06 1.31
C GLU A 133 0.12 8.94 2.09
N ARG A 134 0.72 10.06 2.46
CA ARG A 134 1.94 10.06 3.27
C ARG A 134 1.57 9.88 4.75
N ILE A 135 2.19 8.89 5.39
CA ILE A 135 2.06 8.62 6.83
C ILE A 135 3.47 8.64 7.43
N GLY A 136 3.87 9.80 7.97
CA GLY A 136 5.22 10.00 8.49
C GLY A 136 6.28 9.93 7.39
N ASP A 137 7.19 8.97 7.49
CA ASP A 137 8.24 8.65 6.51
C ASP A 137 7.84 7.50 5.55
N ARG A 138 6.59 7.06 5.62
CA ARG A 138 6.02 5.97 4.82
C ARG A 138 4.86 6.47 3.97
N ILE A 139 4.41 5.60 3.08
CA ILE A 139 3.30 5.84 2.17
C ILE A 139 2.30 4.71 2.33
N LEU A 140 1.04 5.06 2.56
CA LEU A 140 -0.07 4.12 2.42
C LEU A 140 -0.48 4.09 0.95
N LEU A 141 -0.28 2.96 0.30
CA LEU A 141 -0.73 2.67 -1.05
C LEU A 141 -2.04 1.89 -0.98
N ARG A 142 -3.11 2.43 -1.56
CA ARG A 142 -4.40 1.74 -1.72
C ARG A 142 -4.62 1.40 -3.19
N ILE A 143 -5.11 0.20 -3.45
CA ILE A 143 -5.56 -0.21 -4.79
C ILE A 143 -7.07 0.00 -4.83
N ASP A 144 -7.51 1.03 -5.54
CA ASP A 144 -8.92 1.39 -5.65
C ASP A 144 -9.68 0.48 -6.60
N ASP A 145 -9.01 -0.05 -7.64
CA ASP A 145 -9.61 -0.89 -8.67
C ASP A 145 -8.53 -1.61 -9.49
N VAL A 146 -8.86 -2.76 -10.08
CA VAL A 146 -7.97 -3.57 -10.93
C VAL A 146 -8.72 -4.07 -12.15
N VAL A 147 -8.14 -3.83 -13.34
CA VAL A 147 -8.65 -4.33 -14.61
C VAL A 147 -7.56 -5.16 -15.27
N ASP A 148 -7.82 -6.45 -15.47
CA ASP A 148 -6.98 -7.32 -16.28
C ASP A 148 -7.19 -7.00 -17.76
N ARG A 149 -6.10 -6.72 -18.48
CA ARG A 149 -6.08 -6.69 -19.94
C ARG A 149 -5.20 -7.83 -20.41
N VAL A 150 -5.84 -8.87 -20.92
CA VAL A 150 -5.16 -9.90 -21.71
C VAL A 150 -4.56 -9.22 -22.93
N THR A 151 -3.23 -9.20 -23.02
CA THR A 151 -2.56 -8.78 -24.26
C THR A 151 -2.94 -9.76 -25.36
N ALA A 152 -3.38 -9.21 -26.50
CA ALA A 152 -3.56 -9.94 -27.75
C ALA A 152 -2.23 -10.55 -28.23
#